data_AF-A0A2L2TA33-F1
#
_entry.id   AF-A0A2L2TA33-F1
#
_cell.length_a   1.000
_cell.length_b   1.000
_cell.length_c   1.000
_cell.angle_alpha   90.00
_cell.angle_beta   90.00
_cell.angle_gamma   90.00
#
_symmetry.space_group_name_H-M   'P 1'
#
loop_
_entity.id
_entity.type
_entity.pdbx_description
1 polymer ?
#
loop_
_entity_poly.entity_id
_entity_poly.type
_entity_poly.pdbx_seq_one_letter_code
_entity_poly.pdbx_strand_id
1 'polypeptide(L)'
;MQFTTSFIVAAFLGTAFAMPQAAPTDCPETSAIPTCGAPCITSAASAAGCSDIACQCASSEVIQASALGCVVGNCGIPLALSVQAAAAAVCTACA
;
A
#
# COMPACT_ATOMS: atom_id res chain seq x y z
N MET A 1 -0.43 -21.88 -21.94
CA MET A 1 -0.48 -21.09 -23.19
C MET A 1 -1.84 -20.44 -23.32
N GLN A 2 -2.03 -19.20 -22.84
CA GLN A 2 -2.88 -18.19 -23.52
C GLN A 2 -2.67 -16.81 -22.86
N PHE A 3 -1.56 -16.19 -23.25
CA PHE A 3 -1.54 -14.74 -23.49
C PHE A 3 -2.44 -14.47 -24.70
N THR A 4 -3.27 -13.41 -24.67
CA THR A 4 -4.01 -12.71 -25.77
C THR A 4 -5.37 -12.26 -25.19
N THR A 5 -5.87 -11.02 -25.20
CA THR A 5 -5.48 -9.71 -25.76
C THR A 5 -6.52 -8.69 -25.26
N SER A 6 -6.10 -7.48 -24.87
CA SER A 6 -6.68 -6.21 -25.36
C SER A 6 -6.03 -5.01 -24.66
N PHE A 7 -5.23 -4.31 -25.45
CA PHE A 7 -4.81 -2.93 -25.23
C PHE A 7 -6.04 -2.02 -25.19
N ILE A 8 -6.14 -1.15 -24.17
CA ILE A 8 -6.54 0.25 -24.39
C ILE A 8 -5.53 1.14 -23.66
N VAL A 9 -4.89 1.97 -24.47
CA VAL A 9 -4.05 3.11 -24.14
C VAL A 9 -4.82 4.08 -23.24
N ALA A 10 -4.23 4.47 -22.13
CA ALA A 10 -4.40 5.81 -21.58
C ALA A 10 -3.03 6.33 -21.17
N ALA A 11 -2.32 6.88 -22.15
CA ALA A 11 -1.29 7.87 -21.90
C ALA A 11 -1.98 9.08 -21.26
N PHE A 12 -2.08 9.09 -19.93
CA PHE A 12 -2.32 10.31 -19.22
C PHE A 12 -1.00 11.07 -19.15
N LEU A 13 -0.86 12.04 -20.06
CA LEU A 13 -0.16 13.29 -19.80
C LEU A 13 -0.84 13.96 -18.60
N GLY A 14 -0.56 13.45 -17.41
CA GLY A 14 -0.85 14.12 -16.16
C GLY A 14 0.43 14.82 -15.75
N THR A 15 0.38 16.15 -15.68
CA THR A 15 1.35 16.97 -14.97
C THR A 15 1.86 16.21 -13.75
N ALA A 16 3.17 16.00 -13.71
CA ALA A 16 3.86 15.56 -12.51
C ALA A 16 3.60 16.58 -11.40
N PHE A 17 2.46 16.44 -10.72
CA PHE A 17 2.53 16.55 -9.29
C PHE A 17 3.40 15.36 -8.91
N ALA A 18 4.69 15.63 -8.71
CA ALA A 18 5.45 14.89 -7.74
C ALA A 18 4.71 15.02 -6.41
N MET A 19 3.59 14.31 -6.27
CA MET A 19 3.20 13.78 -4.98
C MET A 19 4.46 13.02 -4.57
N PRO A 20 5.08 13.36 -3.44
CA PRO A 20 5.99 12.44 -2.82
C PRO A 20 5.15 11.17 -2.64
N GLN A 21 5.29 10.22 -3.56
CA GLN A 21 5.36 8.85 -3.14
C GLN A 21 6.41 8.93 -2.05
N ALA A 22 6.03 8.86 -0.78
CA ALA A 22 7.03 8.71 0.25
C ALA A 22 7.79 7.47 -0.19
N ALA A 23 8.97 7.72 -0.74
CA ALA A 23 9.75 6.67 -1.29
C ALA A 23 10.02 5.77 -0.08
N PRO A 24 9.75 4.46 -0.16
CA PRO A 24 10.08 3.55 0.93
C PRO A 24 11.58 3.53 1.27
N THR A 25 12.39 4.35 0.60
CA THR A 25 13.82 4.57 0.76
C THR A 25 14.22 5.11 2.13
N ASP A 26 13.34 5.75 2.90
CA ASP A 26 13.65 6.18 4.29
C ASP A 26 13.29 5.12 5.35
N CYS A 27 12.53 4.07 4.98
CA CYS A 27 11.99 3.11 5.93
C CYS A 27 12.26 1.66 5.49
N PRO A 28 13.36 1.03 5.96
CA PRO A 28 13.67 -0.36 5.61
C PRO A 28 12.56 -1.34 6.07
N GLU A 29 11.81 -0.98 7.11
CA GLU A 29 10.67 -1.75 7.61
C GLU A 29 9.55 -1.92 6.56
N THR A 30 9.47 -1.04 5.56
CA THR A 30 8.50 -1.18 4.46
C THR A 30 8.76 -2.44 3.63
N SER A 31 10.00 -2.93 3.64
CA SER A 31 10.40 -4.18 2.98
C SER A 31 9.96 -5.43 3.75
N ALA A 32 9.55 -5.30 5.02
CA ALA A 32 9.00 -6.40 5.81
C ALA A 32 7.52 -6.67 5.51
N ILE A 33 6.80 -5.74 4.85
CA ILE A 33 5.44 -5.99 4.40
C ILE A 33 5.47 -7.05 3.29
N PRO A 34 4.70 -8.14 3.41
CA PRO A 34 4.66 -9.16 2.37
C PRO A 34 4.06 -8.60 1.08
N THR A 35 4.62 -9.00 -0.06
CA THR A 35 4.24 -8.53 -1.41
C THR A 35 2.75 -8.70 -1.73
N CYS A 36 2.07 -9.67 -1.12
CA CYS A 36 0.64 -9.86 -1.34
C CYS A 36 -0.21 -8.71 -0.75
N GLY A 37 0.30 -8.02 0.28
CA GLY A 37 -0.40 -6.96 1.01
C GLY A 37 0.08 -5.55 0.67
N ALA A 38 1.32 -5.39 0.19
CA ALA A 38 1.85 -4.11 -0.30
C ALA A 38 0.91 -3.38 -1.30
N PRO A 39 0.35 -4.02 -2.36
CA PRO A 39 -0.58 -3.36 -3.28
C PRO A 39 -1.91 -2.95 -2.62
N CYS A 40 -2.32 -3.65 -1.55
CA CYS A 40 -3.52 -3.32 -0.80
C CYS A 40 -3.30 -2.11 0.12
N ILE A 41 -2.15 -2.04 0.78
CA ILE A 41 -1.77 -0.90 1.63
C ILE A 41 -1.66 0.37 0.79
N THR A 42 -0.98 0.32 -0.36
CA THR A 42 -0.86 1.50 -1.25
C THR A 42 -2.20 1.95 -1.81
N SER A 43 -3.09 1.02 -2.20
CA SER A 43 -4.46 1.36 -2.61
C SER A 43 -5.25 2.01 -1.47
N ALA A 44 -5.16 1.46 -0.26
CA ALA A 44 -5.86 1.99 0.90
C ALA A 44 -5.32 3.36 1.33
N ALA A 45 -3.99 3.55 1.31
CA ALA A 45 -3.35 4.84 1.55
C ALA A 45 -3.80 5.88 0.52
N SER A 46 -3.84 5.51 -0.76
CA SER A 46 -4.34 6.36 -1.84
C SER A 46 -5.81 6.72 -1.65
N ALA A 47 -6.64 5.78 -1.19
CA ALA A 47 -8.05 6.00 -0.89
C ALA A 47 -8.25 6.92 0.33
N ALA A 48 -7.33 6.87 1.30
CA ALA A 48 -7.28 7.80 2.43
C ALA A 48 -6.69 9.17 2.06
N GLY A 49 -6.14 9.34 0.85
CA GLY A 49 -5.46 10.55 0.42
C GLY A 49 -4.08 10.75 1.07
N CYS A 50 -3.50 9.70 1.65
CA CYS A 50 -2.18 9.73 2.26
C CYS A 50 -1.13 9.18 1.29
N SER A 51 -0.11 10.00 1.00
CA SER A 51 1.07 9.56 0.24
C SER A 51 2.32 9.39 1.11
N ASP A 52 2.33 9.98 2.30
CA ASP A 52 3.44 9.91 3.27
C ASP A 52 3.24 8.88 4.38
N ILE A 53 4.32 8.29 4.88
CA ILE A 53 4.27 7.33 6.00
C ILE A 53 3.62 7.99 7.23
N ALA A 54 3.98 9.23 7.58
CA ALA A 54 3.39 9.93 8.72
C ALA A 54 1.85 10.06 8.59
N CYS A 55 1.34 10.36 7.39
CA CYS A 55 -0.10 10.42 7.12
C CYS A 55 -0.72 9.03 7.19
N GLN A 56 -0.06 8.02 6.60
CA GLN A 56 -0.53 6.64 6.63
C GLN A 56 -0.63 6.10 8.06
N CYS A 57 0.27 6.52 8.94
CA CYS A 57 0.29 6.13 10.34
C CYS A 57 -0.70 6.91 11.19
N ALA A 58 -0.90 8.20 10.90
CA ALA A 58 -1.96 9.00 11.51
C ALA A 58 -3.36 8.49 11.13
N SER A 59 -3.52 7.93 9.93
CA SER A 59 -4.78 7.32 9.46
C SER A 59 -4.73 5.80 9.44
N SER A 60 -3.90 5.19 10.31
CA SER A 60 -3.62 3.76 10.24
C SER A 60 -4.87 2.92 10.42
N GLU A 61 -5.83 3.31 11.27
CA GLU A 61 -7.06 2.54 11.47
C GLU A 61 -7.92 2.51 10.19
N VAL A 62 -8.01 3.63 9.49
CA VAL A 62 -8.80 3.75 8.26
C VAL A 62 -8.14 2.95 7.14
N ILE A 63 -6.81 3.07 6.99
CA ILE A 63 -6.05 2.33 5.98
C ILE A 63 -6.10 0.84 6.27
N GLN A 64 -5.99 0.42 7.54
CA GLN A 64 -6.14 -0.98 7.92
C GLN A 64 -7.54 -1.47 7.59
N ALA A 65 -8.61 -0.77 7.98
CA ALA A 65 -9.99 -1.12 7.64
C ALA A 65 -10.18 -1.33 6.13
N SER A 66 -9.64 -0.45 5.30
CA SER A 66 -9.70 -0.54 3.85
C SER A 66 -8.79 -1.62 3.26
N ALA A 67 -7.59 -1.80 3.80
CA ALA A 67 -6.61 -2.78 3.33
C ALA A 67 -7.00 -4.21 3.73
N LEU A 68 -7.61 -4.42 4.91
CA LEU A 68 -7.98 -5.73 5.45
C LEU A 68 -8.80 -6.56 4.46
N GLY A 69 -9.81 -5.98 3.81
CA GLY A 69 -10.62 -6.69 2.81
C GLY A 69 -9.79 -7.15 1.60
N CYS A 70 -8.89 -6.31 1.12
CA CYS A 70 -7.99 -6.63 0.02
C CYS A 70 -6.93 -7.67 0.44
N VAL A 71 -6.31 -7.49 1.61
CA VAL A 71 -5.27 -8.38 2.14
C VAL A 71 -5.84 -9.76 2.46
N VAL A 72 -7.03 -9.86 3.04
CA VAL A 72 -7.68 -11.15 3.28
C VAL A 72 -8.02 -11.86 1.97
N GLY A 73 -8.47 -11.13 0.95
CA GLY A 73 -8.75 -11.71 -0.37
C GLY A 73 -7.49 -12.14 -1.14
N ASN A 74 -6.37 -11.44 -0.95
CA ASN A 74 -5.16 -11.62 -1.76
C ASN A 74 -4.06 -12.43 -1.06
N CYS A 75 -3.92 -12.27 0.26
CA CYS A 75 -2.94 -12.97 1.12
C CYS A 75 -3.57 -14.08 1.97
N GLY A 76 -4.87 -14.00 2.26
CA GLY A 76 -5.53 -14.80 3.27
C GLY A 76 -5.44 -14.21 4.69
N ILE A 77 -6.37 -14.65 5.55
CA ILE A 77 -6.45 -14.22 6.96
C ILE A 77 -5.14 -14.38 7.75
N PRO A 78 -4.38 -15.49 7.67
CA PRO A 78 -3.18 -15.65 8.50
C PRO A 78 -2.09 -14.63 8.17
N LEU A 79 -1.94 -14.24 6.90
CA LEU A 79 -0.98 -13.21 6.49
C LEU A 79 -1.52 -11.79 6.71
N ALA A 80 -2.83 -11.61 6.82
CA ALA A 80 -3.42 -10.30 7.08
C ALA A 80 -2.96 -9.72 8.43
N LEU A 81 -2.89 -10.55 9.48
CA LEU A 81 -2.33 -10.14 10.75
C LEU A 81 -0.84 -9.80 10.64
N SER A 82 -0.08 -10.56 9.85
CA SER A 82 1.35 -10.29 9.62
C SER A 82 1.57 -8.95 8.92
N VAL A 83 0.74 -8.62 7.91
CA VAL A 83 0.76 -7.33 7.21
C VAL A 83 0.43 -6.20 8.17
N GLN A 84 -0.59 -6.37 9.02
CA GLN A 84 -1.02 -5.36 9.97
C GLN A 84 0.06 -5.09 11.03
N ALA A 85 0.68 -6.15 11.55
CA ALA A 85 1.80 -6.04 12.50
C ALA A 85 3.02 -5.37 11.85
N ALA A 86 3.36 -5.72 10.62
CA ALA A 86 4.45 -5.09 9.88
C ALA A 86 4.16 -3.60 9.62
N ALA A 87 2.95 -3.25 9.20
CA ALA A 87 2.55 -1.85 8.99
C ALA A 87 2.60 -1.02 10.28
N ALA A 88 2.18 -1.58 11.41
CA ALA A 88 2.29 -0.93 12.72
C ALA A 88 3.75 -0.76 13.16
N ALA A 89 4.62 -1.73 12.87
CA ALA A 89 6.06 -1.63 13.11
C ALA A 89 6.70 -0.53 12.26
N VAL A 90 6.34 -0.44 10.98
CA VAL A 90 6.77 0.66 10.09
C VAL A 90 6.35 2.01 10.66
N CYS A 91 5.11 2.12 11.13
CA CYS A 91 4.64 3.34 11.76
C CYS A 91 5.39 3.70 13.04
N THR A 92 5.76 2.71 13.85
CA THR A 92 6.53 2.97 15.08
C THR A 92 7.99 3.35 14.77
N ALA A 93 8.57 2.75 13.74
CA ALA A 93 9.96 2.97 13.37
C ALA A 93 10.17 4.23 12.54
N CYS A 94 9.13 4.72 11.87
CA CYS A 94 9.27 5.65 10.76
C CYS A 94 8.20 6.75 10.64
N ALA A 95 7.19 6.79 11.52
CA ALA A 95 6.21 7.88 11.58
C ALA A 95 6.61 8.99 12.56
#